data_AF-A0A2E5MDB2-F1
#
_entry.id   AF-A0A2E5MDB2-F1
#
_cell.length_a   1.000
_cell.length_b   1.000
_cell.length_c   1.000
_cell.angle_alpha   90.00
_cell.angle_beta   90.00
_cell.angle_gamma   90.00
#
_symmetry.space_group_name_H-M   'P 1'
#
loop_
_entity.id
_entity.type
_entity.pdbx_description
1 polymer ?
#
loop_
_entity_poly.entity_id
_entity_poly.type
_entity_poly.pdbx_seq_one_letter_code
_entity_poly.pdbx_strand_id
1 'polypeptide(L)'
;MPESTRKLAAIVFTDIVGFTRLTADDQQKASDLLDIQRNEIKPIVESHNGQWIKEMGDGLILTFDTITNAVKCSIKIQEKAKTIDDLNLRIGIHLGEILEKEGDIIGDDVNVAARIEPFAAPGGIAISNKVNDALIREADFTTKYLGKPKLKGVGQEVKVYCITSHDLPETDLSKVSAKLEPEGFQWNVMNSLGVAASVIGLFMLINFMFLRIGYADKDETPSIAILPFENKGAEADEFYAYGISSDLIADVTSAGLIRVAGLKDIEKLDYSNMGYD
;
A
#
# COMPACT_ATOMS: atom_id res chain seq x y z
N MET A 1 -25.53 27.63 17.14
CA MET A 1 -24.86 26.88 16.06
C MET A 1 -25.95 26.14 15.30
N PRO A 2 -25.94 26.09 13.96
CA PRO A 2 -26.93 25.29 13.23
C PRO A 2 -26.87 23.85 13.75
N GLU A 3 -28.03 23.30 14.08
CA GLU A 3 -28.16 22.00 14.70
C GLU A 3 -27.85 20.93 13.65
N SER A 4 -26.84 20.10 13.91
CA SER A 4 -26.47 19.01 13.00
C SER A 4 -27.35 17.80 13.31
N THR A 5 -28.02 17.25 12.29
CA THR A 5 -28.94 16.11 12.47
C THR A 5 -28.34 14.86 11.84
N ARG A 6 -28.28 13.76 12.59
CA ARG A 6 -27.94 12.43 12.04
C ARG A 6 -29.21 11.70 11.65
N LYS A 7 -29.25 11.16 10.44
CA LYS A 7 -30.37 10.33 9.98
C LYS A 7 -29.90 9.28 8.97
N LEU A 8 -30.67 8.21 8.85
CA LEU A 8 -30.51 7.24 7.76
C LEU A 8 -31.20 7.78 6.51
N ALA A 9 -30.54 7.72 5.36
CA ALA A 9 -31.10 8.18 4.08
C ALA A 9 -30.64 7.31 2.92
N ALA A 10 -31.47 7.20 1.89
CA ALA A 10 -31.05 6.73 0.57
C ALA A 10 -30.39 7.90 -0.16
N ILE A 11 -29.12 7.72 -0.52
CA ILE A 11 -28.27 8.70 -1.18
C ILE A 11 -28.16 8.30 -2.64
N VAL A 12 -28.52 9.22 -3.53
CA VAL A 12 -28.43 9.04 -4.99
C VAL A 12 -27.37 9.98 -5.52
N PHE A 13 -26.44 9.43 -6.30
CA PHE A 13 -25.45 10.18 -7.04
C PHE A 13 -25.69 10.01 -8.53
N THR A 14 -25.63 11.09 -9.31
CA THR A 14 -25.68 11.03 -10.78
C THR A 14 -24.44 11.65 -11.37
N ASP A 15 -24.12 11.32 -12.62
CA ASP A 15 -23.00 11.89 -13.39
C ASP A 15 -23.31 11.80 -14.89
N ILE A 16 -22.86 12.77 -15.70
CA ILE A 16 -23.09 12.77 -17.15
C ILE A 16 -21.95 12.05 -17.86
N VAL A 17 -22.29 11.01 -18.62
CA VAL A 17 -21.34 10.21 -19.38
C VAL A 17 -20.64 11.06 -20.43
N GLY A 18 -19.33 11.23 -20.27
CA GLY A 18 -18.50 11.94 -21.26
C GLY A 18 -18.58 13.46 -21.17
N PHE A 19 -19.11 14.01 -20.07
CA PHE A 19 -19.26 15.44 -19.88
C PHE A 19 -17.96 16.22 -20.03
N THR A 20 -16.85 15.73 -19.45
CA THR A 20 -15.54 16.38 -19.57
C THR A 20 -15.10 16.57 -21.03
N ARG A 21 -15.43 15.61 -21.91
CA ARG A 21 -15.13 15.73 -23.34
C ARG A 21 -16.03 16.77 -23.99
N LEU A 22 -17.33 16.77 -23.67
CA LEU A 22 -18.26 17.78 -24.17
C LEU A 22 -17.82 19.20 -23.76
N THR A 23 -17.40 19.40 -22.51
CA THR A 23 -16.90 20.70 -22.04
C THR A 23 -15.63 21.15 -22.78
N ALA A 24 -14.74 20.22 -23.11
CA ALA A 24 -13.53 20.52 -23.86
C ALA A 24 -13.82 20.89 -25.33
N ASP A 25 -14.83 20.26 -25.93
CA ASP A 25 -15.22 20.47 -27.33
C ASP A 25 -16.11 21.72 -27.50
N ASP A 26 -17.09 21.92 -26.62
CA ASP A 26 -18.04 23.04 -26.64
C ASP A 26 -18.54 23.39 -25.22
N GLN A 27 -17.95 24.43 -24.64
CA GLN A 27 -18.27 24.89 -23.29
C GLN A 27 -19.70 25.46 -23.16
N GLN A 28 -20.23 26.09 -24.21
CA GLN A 28 -21.58 26.67 -24.15
C GLN A 28 -22.62 25.54 -24.15
N LYS A 29 -22.45 24.57 -25.05
CA LYS A 29 -23.33 23.39 -25.09
C LYS A 29 -23.28 22.59 -23.79
N ALA A 30 -22.10 22.44 -23.18
CA ALA A 30 -21.97 21.80 -21.88
C ALA A 30 -22.74 22.56 -20.77
N SER A 31 -22.66 23.89 -20.76
CA SER A 31 -23.40 24.73 -19.81
C SER A 31 -24.91 24.59 -20.00
N ASP A 32 -25.39 24.66 -21.24
CA ASP A 32 -26.81 24.54 -21.57
C ASP A 32 -27.36 23.16 -21.17
N LEU A 33 -26.54 22.10 -21.34
CA LEU A 33 -26.90 20.75 -20.92
C LEU A 33 -27.08 20.62 -19.40
N LEU A 34 -26.25 21.29 -18.59
CA LEU A 34 -26.42 21.33 -17.13
C LEU A 34 -27.73 22.01 -16.74
N ASP A 35 -28.08 23.11 -17.39
CA ASP A 35 -29.34 23.82 -17.11
C ASP A 35 -30.55 22.96 -17.49
N ILE A 36 -30.49 22.27 -18.64
CA ILE A 36 -31.52 21.29 -19.04
C ILE A 36 -31.61 20.15 -18.02
N GLN A 37 -30.48 19.54 -17.63
CA GLN A 37 -30.43 18.48 -16.64
C GLN A 37 -31.14 18.92 -15.34
N ARG A 38 -30.80 20.10 -14.81
CA ARG A 38 -31.38 20.62 -13.56
C ARG A 38 -32.87 20.88 -13.69
N ASN A 39 -33.29 21.56 -14.75
CA ASN A 39 -34.69 21.94 -14.96
C ASN A 39 -35.60 20.71 -15.16
N GLU A 40 -35.11 19.66 -15.83
CA GLU A 40 -35.90 18.47 -16.12
C GLU A 40 -35.88 17.46 -14.96
N ILE A 41 -34.78 17.37 -14.20
CA ILE A 41 -34.65 16.40 -13.10
C ILE A 41 -35.30 16.92 -11.80
N LYS A 42 -35.18 18.21 -11.49
CA LYS A 42 -35.66 18.76 -10.22
C LYS A 42 -37.15 18.47 -9.93
N PRO A 43 -38.09 18.66 -10.88
CA PRO A 43 -39.50 18.31 -10.65
C PRO A 43 -39.71 16.80 -10.38
N ILE A 44 -38.90 15.93 -10.98
CA ILE A 44 -38.97 14.48 -10.77
C ILE A 44 -38.57 14.15 -9.34
N VAL A 45 -37.47 14.76 -8.85
CA VAL A 45 -36.98 14.59 -7.47
C VAL A 45 -38.03 15.03 -6.47
N GLU A 46 -38.59 16.23 -6.65
CA GLU A 46 -39.62 16.79 -5.76
C GLU A 46 -40.88 15.91 -5.73
N SER A 47 -41.34 15.41 -6.89
CA SER A 47 -42.52 14.51 -6.97
C SER A 47 -42.34 13.17 -6.24
N HIS A 48 -41.10 12.74 -5.99
CA HIS A 48 -40.77 11.52 -5.25
C HIS A 48 -40.35 11.81 -3.80
N ASN A 49 -40.60 13.02 -3.29
CA ASN A 49 -40.18 13.47 -1.95
C ASN A 49 -38.65 13.38 -1.74
N GLY A 50 -37.89 13.61 -2.81
CA GLY A 50 -36.43 13.72 -2.74
C GLY A 50 -35.99 15.13 -2.33
N GLN A 51 -34.80 15.22 -1.75
CA GLN A 51 -34.14 16.47 -1.42
C GLN A 51 -32.94 16.68 -2.35
N TRP A 52 -32.88 17.85 -2.99
CA TRP A 52 -31.76 18.28 -3.81
C TRP A 52 -30.68 18.87 -2.91
N ILE A 53 -29.61 18.10 -2.65
CA ILE A 53 -28.60 18.50 -1.66
C ILE A 53 -27.58 19.44 -2.29
N LYS A 54 -26.88 18.98 -3.33
CA LYS A 54 -25.87 19.78 -4.02
C LYS A 54 -25.55 19.28 -5.42
N GLU A 55 -24.86 20.15 -6.14
CA GLU A 55 -24.34 19.93 -7.48
C GLU A 55 -22.81 19.88 -7.42
N MET A 56 -22.20 18.97 -8.16
CA MET A 56 -20.76 18.76 -8.23
C MET A 56 -20.32 18.67 -9.70
N GLY A 57 -20.16 19.82 -10.35
CA GLY A 57 -19.95 19.86 -11.80
C GLY A 57 -21.21 19.41 -12.52
N ASP A 58 -21.13 18.28 -13.22
CA ASP A 58 -22.24 17.59 -13.87
C ASP A 58 -22.93 16.52 -12.99
N GLY A 59 -22.36 16.26 -11.82
CA GLY A 59 -22.91 15.34 -10.86
C GLY A 59 -23.94 15.96 -9.92
N LEU A 60 -24.92 15.17 -9.51
CA LEU A 60 -25.96 15.57 -8.57
C LEU A 60 -25.93 14.68 -7.33
N ILE A 61 -26.14 15.28 -6.16
CA ILE A 61 -26.38 14.54 -4.90
C ILE A 61 -27.81 14.78 -4.44
N LEU A 62 -28.56 13.70 -4.35
CA LEU A 62 -29.94 13.70 -3.90
C LEU A 62 -30.09 12.77 -2.70
N THR A 63 -31.03 13.07 -1.81
CA THR A 63 -31.37 12.18 -0.70
C THR A 63 -32.86 11.92 -0.62
N PHE A 64 -33.22 10.75 -0.10
CA PHE A 64 -34.60 10.31 0.08
C PHE A 64 -34.72 9.58 1.41
N ASP A 65 -35.87 9.72 2.06
CA ASP A 65 -36.16 9.03 3.33
C ASP A 65 -36.42 7.52 3.12
N THR A 66 -36.69 7.09 1.88
CA THR A 66 -36.93 5.69 1.54
C THR A 66 -36.15 5.24 0.31
N ILE A 67 -35.71 3.98 0.32
CA ILE A 67 -35.06 3.34 -0.84
C ILE A 67 -36.02 3.30 -2.05
N THR A 68 -37.29 2.98 -1.82
CA THR A 68 -38.28 2.85 -2.89
C THR A 68 -38.46 4.16 -3.65
N ASN A 69 -38.53 5.29 -2.95
CA ASN A 69 -38.62 6.60 -3.61
C ASN A 69 -37.36 6.93 -4.40
N ALA A 70 -36.17 6.68 -3.82
CA ALA A 70 -34.91 6.89 -4.51
C ALA A 70 -34.84 6.10 -5.83
N VAL A 71 -35.17 4.80 -5.78
CA VAL A 71 -35.09 3.91 -6.94
C VAL A 71 -36.12 4.29 -8.00
N LYS A 72 -37.38 4.55 -7.62
CA LYS A 72 -38.43 4.99 -8.57
C LYS A 72 -38.10 6.34 -9.20
N CYS A 73 -37.59 7.27 -8.41
CA CYS A 73 -37.11 8.56 -8.92
C CYS A 73 -35.98 8.37 -9.93
N SER A 74 -34.97 7.56 -9.60
CA SER A 74 -33.84 7.28 -10.50
C SER A 74 -34.26 6.62 -11.81
N ILE A 75 -35.27 5.72 -11.78
CA ILE A 75 -35.84 5.14 -13.00
C ILE A 75 -36.50 6.23 -13.85
N LYS A 76 -37.30 7.11 -13.24
CA LYS A 76 -37.93 8.24 -13.97
C LYS A 76 -36.90 9.24 -14.52
N ILE A 77 -35.81 9.47 -13.80
CA ILE A 77 -34.69 10.28 -14.30
C ILE A 77 -34.08 9.62 -15.54
N GLN A 78 -33.83 8.29 -15.53
CA GLN A 78 -33.29 7.60 -16.70
C GLN A 78 -34.26 7.62 -17.88
N GLU A 79 -35.56 7.41 -17.66
CA GLU A 79 -36.58 7.53 -18.71
C GLU A 79 -36.58 8.93 -19.35
N LYS A 80 -36.47 9.98 -18.54
CA LYS A 80 -36.46 11.37 -19.02
C LYS A 80 -35.16 11.72 -19.74
N ALA A 81 -34.01 11.29 -19.20
CA ALA A 81 -32.70 11.51 -19.78
C ALA A 81 -32.59 10.91 -21.19
N LYS A 82 -33.19 9.72 -21.43
CA LYS A 82 -33.27 9.10 -22.77
C LYS A 82 -33.94 9.97 -23.84
N THR A 83 -34.74 10.97 -23.45
CA THR A 83 -35.43 11.88 -24.39
C THR A 83 -34.68 13.18 -24.68
N ILE A 84 -33.56 13.41 -24.02
CA ILE A 84 -32.77 14.65 -24.10
C ILE A 84 -31.45 14.31 -24.77
N ASP A 85 -31.16 15.00 -25.88
CA ASP A 85 -29.91 14.80 -26.61
C ASP A 85 -28.70 15.08 -25.71
N ASP A 86 -27.68 14.23 -25.84
CA ASP A 86 -26.42 14.26 -25.07
C ASP A 86 -26.55 14.07 -23.55
N LEU A 87 -27.76 13.94 -22.98
CA LEU A 87 -27.95 13.66 -21.56
C LEU A 87 -27.99 12.14 -21.29
N ASN A 88 -26.81 11.54 -21.18
CA ASN A 88 -26.67 10.15 -20.78
C ASN A 88 -26.12 10.05 -19.36
N LEU A 89 -26.90 9.52 -18.43
CA LEU A 89 -26.57 9.50 -17.01
C LEU A 89 -26.14 8.13 -16.52
N ARG A 90 -25.17 8.11 -15.62
CA ARG A 90 -24.95 7.01 -14.68
C ARG A 90 -25.52 7.40 -13.33
N ILE A 91 -26.11 6.44 -12.62
CA ILE A 91 -26.71 6.68 -11.31
C ILE A 91 -26.22 5.61 -10.31
N GLY A 92 -25.77 6.05 -9.14
CA GLY A 92 -25.42 5.21 -8.00
C GLY A 92 -26.36 5.43 -6.82
N ILE A 93 -26.81 4.36 -6.16
CA ILE A 93 -27.70 4.43 -4.99
C ILE A 93 -27.12 3.64 -3.81
N HIS A 94 -27.04 4.30 -2.66
CA HIS A 94 -26.64 3.69 -1.40
C HIS A 94 -27.58 4.06 -0.26
N LEU A 95 -27.79 3.16 0.69
CA LEU A 95 -28.48 3.45 1.95
C LEU A 95 -27.45 3.57 3.06
N GLY A 96 -27.43 4.68 3.78
CA GLY A 96 -26.50 4.86 4.90
C GLY A 96 -26.80 6.06 5.78
N GLU A 97 -25.99 6.24 6.81
CA GLU A 97 -26.16 7.31 7.78
C GLU A 97 -25.48 8.58 7.26
N ILE A 98 -26.20 9.70 7.33
CA ILE A 98 -25.71 11.01 6.95
C ILE A 98 -25.78 11.97 8.14
N LEU A 99 -24.80 12.87 8.22
CA LEU A 99 -24.84 14.05 9.06
C LEU A 99 -25.24 15.24 8.19
N GLU A 100 -26.44 15.76 8.43
CA GLU A 100 -26.95 16.95 7.76
C GLU A 100 -26.55 18.20 8.55
N LYS A 101 -25.89 19.15 7.88
CA LYS A 101 -25.45 20.42 8.47
C LYS A 101 -25.45 21.51 7.41
N GLU A 102 -26.13 22.62 7.70
CA GLU A 102 -26.14 23.82 6.82
C GLU A 102 -26.58 23.52 5.37
N GLY A 103 -27.47 22.54 5.17
CA GLY A 103 -27.93 22.13 3.85
C GLY A 103 -26.98 21.21 3.09
N ASP A 104 -25.85 20.81 3.68
CA ASP A 104 -24.95 19.78 3.13
C ASP A 104 -25.03 18.48 3.94
N ILE A 105 -24.55 17.40 3.34
CA ILE A 105 -24.44 16.08 3.95
C ILE A 105 -22.98 15.60 4.01
N ILE A 106 -22.61 15.00 5.12
CA ILE A 106 -21.27 14.44 5.35
C ILE A 106 -21.42 13.03 5.94
N GLY A 107 -20.58 12.10 5.50
CA GLY A 107 -20.53 10.75 6.04
C GLY A 107 -19.71 9.81 5.15
N ASP A 108 -19.27 8.68 5.71
CA ASP A 108 -18.62 7.61 4.93
C ASP A 108 -19.58 7.08 3.85
N ASP A 109 -20.85 6.89 4.20
CA ASP A 109 -21.89 6.39 3.29
C ASP A 109 -22.18 7.35 2.11
N VAL A 110 -21.95 8.66 2.26
CA VAL A 110 -22.02 9.63 1.14
C VAL A 110 -20.94 9.32 0.11
N ASN A 111 -19.73 9.01 0.58
CA ASN A 111 -18.63 8.65 -0.32
C ASN A 111 -18.83 7.27 -0.95
N VAL A 112 -19.51 6.35 -0.27
CA VAL A 112 -19.91 5.06 -0.84
C VAL A 112 -20.83 5.28 -2.04
N ALA A 113 -21.88 6.10 -1.90
CA ALA A 113 -22.82 6.39 -2.97
C ALA A 113 -22.11 6.92 -4.24
N ALA A 114 -21.24 7.92 -4.06
CA ALA A 114 -20.45 8.51 -5.14
C ALA A 114 -19.51 7.51 -5.84
N ARG A 115 -19.08 6.45 -5.13
CA ARG A 115 -18.16 5.43 -5.69
C ARG A 115 -18.88 4.23 -6.27
N ILE A 116 -20.20 4.11 -6.08
CA ILE A 116 -21.02 3.07 -6.71
C ILE A 116 -21.48 3.52 -8.10
N GLU A 117 -21.75 4.81 -8.29
CA GLU A 117 -22.16 5.38 -9.58
C GLU A 117 -21.29 4.92 -10.77
N PRO A 118 -19.94 4.84 -10.68
CA PRO A 118 -19.11 4.45 -11.83
C PRO A 118 -19.33 3.01 -12.29
N PHE A 119 -19.96 2.17 -11.46
CA PHE A 119 -20.34 0.80 -11.79
C PHE A 119 -21.67 0.72 -12.54
N ALA A 120 -22.36 1.84 -12.78
CA ALA A 120 -23.52 1.87 -13.65
C ALA A 120 -23.07 1.89 -15.11
N ALA A 121 -23.76 1.13 -15.97
CA ALA A 121 -23.71 1.41 -17.41
C ALA A 121 -24.22 2.83 -17.71
N PRO A 122 -23.80 3.46 -18.82
CA PRO A 122 -24.49 4.64 -19.36
C PRO A 122 -25.99 4.35 -19.52
N GLY A 123 -26.85 5.15 -18.89
CA GLY A 123 -28.30 4.96 -18.83
C GLY A 123 -28.77 3.96 -17.75
N GLY A 124 -27.84 3.43 -16.96
CA GLY A 124 -28.08 2.40 -15.95
C GLY A 124 -28.08 2.92 -14.50
N ILE A 125 -28.42 2.02 -13.58
CA ILE A 125 -28.46 2.30 -12.14
C ILE A 125 -27.68 1.22 -11.40
N ALA A 126 -26.61 1.62 -10.71
CA ALA A 126 -25.85 0.78 -9.79
C ALA A 126 -26.32 1.01 -8.35
N ILE A 127 -26.38 -0.07 -7.57
CA ILE A 127 -26.89 -0.06 -6.20
C ILE A 127 -25.98 -0.88 -5.26
N SER A 128 -25.89 -0.47 -4.01
CA SER A 128 -25.24 -1.27 -2.96
C SER A 128 -26.06 -2.49 -2.53
N ASN A 129 -25.44 -3.45 -1.84
CA ASN A 129 -26.15 -4.57 -1.20
C ASN A 129 -27.28 -4.11 -0.27
N LYS A 130 -27.07 -3.06 0.54
CA LYS A 130 -28.12 -2.56 1.45
C LYS A 130 -29.40 -2.16 0.69
N VAL A 131 -29.25 -1.58 -0.50
CA VAL A 131 -30.36 -1.21 -1.38
C VAL A 131 -30.95 -2.45 -2.05
N ASN A 132 -30.10 -3.34 -2.57
CA ASN A 132 -30.52 -4.60 -3.18
C ASN A 132 -31.35 -5.48 -2.23
N ASP A 133 -30.96 -5.58 -0.97
CA ASP A 133 -31.65 -6.38 0.05
C ASP A 133 -33.08 -5.89 0.31
N ALA A 134 -33.34 -4.59 0.09
CA ALA A 134 -34.69 -4.03 0.12
C ALA A 134 -35.48 -4.34 -1.16
N LEU A 135 -34.83 -4.30 -2.33
CA LEU A 135 -35.48 -4.49 -3.63
C LEU A 135 -35.76 -5.94 -3.99
N ILE A 136 -34.94 -6.90 -3.55
CA ILE A 136 -35.06 -8.31 -3.99
C ILE A 136 -36.40 -8.97 -3.62
N ARG A 137 -37.14 -8.39 -2.68
CA ARG A 137 -38.46 -8.87 -2.26
C ARG A 137 -39.62 -8.23 -3.02
N GLU A 138 -39.35 -7.18 -3.78
CA GLU A 138 -40.33 -6.45 -4.58
C GLU A 138 -40.38 -7.03 -5.99
N ALA A 139 -41.55 -7.49 -6.43
CA ALA A 139 -41.70 -8.20 -7.71
C ALA A 139 -41.36 -7.34 -8.95
N ASP A 140 -41.44 -6.02 -8.81
CA ASP A 140 -41.22 -5.07 -9.90
C ASP A 140 -39.73 -4.90 -10.27
N PHE A 141 -38.81 -5.35 -9.40
CA PHE A 141 -37.38 -5.11 -9.58
C PHE A 141 -36.61 -6.40 -9.83
N THR A 142 -35.73 -6.36 -10.83
CA THR A 142 -34.73 -7.41 -11.07
C THR A 142 -33.34 -6.79 -11.00
N THR A 143 -32.45 -7.41 -10.24
CA THR A 143 -31.08 -6.94 -10.02
C THR A 143 -30.07 -8.00 -10.43
N LYS A 144 -28.88 -7.56 -10.83
CA LYS A 144 -27.75 -8.43 -11.17
C LYS A 144 -26.54 -8.05 -10.35
N TYR A 145 -25.86 -9.05 -9.78
CA TYR A 145 -24.64 -8.85 -9.03
C TYR A 145 -23.47 -8.46 -9.96
N LEU A 146 -22.74 -7.41 -9.57
CA LEU A 146 -21.60 -6.86 -10.32
C LEU A 146 -20.25 -7.17 -9.67
N GLY A 147 -20.22 -7.39 -8.36
CA GLY A 147 -18.98 -7.71 -7.66
C GLY A 147 -18.83 -6.98 -6.32
N LYS A 148 -17.63 -7.05 -5.77
CA LYS A 148 -17.26 -6.45 -4.48
C LYS A 148 -16.04 -5.54 -4.65
N PRO A 149 -16.20 -4.35 -5.23
CA PRO A 149 -15.10 -3.43 -5.44
C PRO A 149 -14.52 -2.91 -4.12
N LYS A 150 -13.20 -2.70 -4.09
CA LYS A 150 -12.55 -1.96 -3.02
C LYS A 150 -12.70 -0.47 -3.28
N LEU A 151 -13.70 0.13 -2.64
CA LEU A 151 -13.96 1.56 -2.76
C LEU A 151 -12.88 2.34 -1.99
N LYS A 152 -12.05 3.12 -2.70
CA LYS A 152 -10.94 3.89 -2.11
C LYS A 152 -11.46 4.76 -0.96
N GLY A 153 -10.90 4.68 0.24
CA GLY A 153 -11.31 5.56 1.35
C GLY A 153 -12.71 5.26 1.89
N VAL A 154 -13.18 4.02 1.73
CA VAL A 154 -14.35 3.44 2.41
C VAL A 154 -13.84 2.30 3.29
N GLY A 155 -14.22 2.29 4.56
CA GLY A 155 -13.80 1.25 5.51
C GLY A 155 -14.66 -0.01 5.47
N GLN A 156 -15.90 0.10 5.00
CA GLN A 156 -16.87 -0.99 4.90
C GLN A 156 -16.76 -1.76 3.59
N GLU A 157 -17.04 -3.06 3.63
CA GLU A 157 -17.16 -3.89 2.44
C GLU A 157 -18.51 -3.66 1.77
N VAL A 158 -18.49 -3.31 0.47
CA VAL A 158 -19.70 -3.02 -0.30
C VAL A 158 -19.78 -3.97 -1.49
N LYS A 159 -20.90 -4.68 -1.60
CA LYS A 159 -21.26 -5.45 -2.80
C LYS A 159 -22.10 -4.56 -3.69
N VAL A 160 -21.81 -4.58 -4.99
CA VAL A 160 -22.48 -3.74 -5.98
C VAL A 160 -23.33 -4.61 -6.91
N TYR A 161 -24.50 -4.08 -7.26
CA TYR A 161 -25.47 -4.67 -8.18
C TYR A 161 -25.90 -3.60 -9.19
N CYS A 162 -26.51 -4.01 -10.31
CA CYS A 162 -27.28 -3.11 -11.16
C CYS A 162 -28.73 -3.54 -11.24
N ILE A 163 -29.61 -2.58 -11.51
CA ILE A 163 -31.03 -2.85 -11.82
C ILE A 163 -31.14 -3.16 -13.33
N THR A 164 -31.83 -4.25 -13.67
CA THR A 164 -32.00 -4.74 -15.07
C THR A 164 -33.46 -4.79 -15.52
N SER A 165 -34.40 -4.55 -14.60
CA SER A 165 -35.82 -4.27 -14.91
C SER A 165 -36.01 -2.87 -15.52
N HIS A 166 -37.22 -2.55 -15.99
CA HIS A 166 -37.61 -1.21 -16.45
C HIS A 166 -36.80 -0.66 -17.65
N ASP A 167 -36.38 -1.54 -18.56
CA ASP A 167 -35.58 -1.17 -19.74
C ASP A 167 -34.24 -0.49 -19.37
N LEU A 168 -33.69 -0.84 -18.20
CA LEU A 168 -32.37 -0.40 -17.77
C LEU A 168 -31.29 -1.36 -18.29
N PRO A 169 -30.17 -0.84 -18.81
CA PRO A 169 -29.09 -1.66 -19.32
C PRO A 169 -28.40 -2.43 -18.19
N GLU A 170 -27.99 -3.65 -18.51
CA GLU A 170 -27.07 -4.39 -17.66
C GLU A 170 -25.66 -3.75 -17.72
N THR A 171 -24.99 -3.63 -16.58
CA THR A 171 -23.59 -3.17 -16.56
C THR A 171 -22.64 -4.23 -17.12
N ASP A 172 -21.93 -3.85 -18.16
CA ASP A 172 -20.76 -4.57 -18.66
C ASP A 172 -19.50 -4.18 -17.88
N LEU A 173 -19.06 -5.06 -16.98
CA LEU A 173 -17.89 -4.84 -16.12
C LEU A 173 -16.59 -4.62 -16.88
N SER A 174 -16.48 -5.09 -18.14
CA SER A 174 -15.28 -4.85 -18.95
C SER A 174 -15.11 -3.38 -19.34
N LYS A 175 -16.20 -2.61 -19.32
CA LYS A 175 -16.25 -1.18 -19.67
C LYS A 175 -16.26 -0.28 -18.43
N VAL A 176 -16.36 -0.85 -17.24
CA VAL A 176 -16.30 -0.11 -15.99
C VAL A 176 -14.82 0.22 -15.72
N SER A 177 -14.49 1.52 -15.74
CA SER A 177 -13.12 1.99 -15.45
C SER A 177 -12.75 1.83 -13.97
N ALA A 178 -13.74 1.64 -13.10
CA ALA A 178 -13.55 1.37 -11.68
C ALA A 178 -13.06 -0.06 -11.45
N LYS A 179 -11.91 -0.21 -10.77
CA LYS A 179 -11.26 -1.52 -10.54
C LYS A 179 -12.13 -2.41 -9.63
N LEU A 180 -12.59 -3.54 -10.16
CA LEU A 180 -13.04 -4.68 -9.37
C LEU A 180 -11.83 -5.55 -9.00
N GLU A 181 -11.78 -6.06 -7.77
CA GLU A 181 -10.83 -7.13 -7.43
C GLU A 181 -11.43 -8.48 -7.88
N PRO A 182 -10.65 -9.37 -8.52
CA PRO A 182 -11.10 -10.73 -8.76
C PRO A 182 -11.28 -11.45 -7.41
N GLU A 183 -12.42 -12.12 -7.21
CA GLU A 183 -12.63 -12.97 -6.05
C GLU A 183 -11.72 -14.21 -6.16
N GLY A 184 -10.59 -14.15 -5.46
CA GLY A 184 -9.65 -15.25 -5.33
C GLY A 184 -8.42 -14.81 -4.57
N PHE A 185 -8.05 -15.57 -3.54
CA PHE A 185 -6.79 -15.40 -2.81
C PHE A 185 -5.63 -15.62 -3.78
N GLN A 186 -5.24 -14.56 -4.50
CA GLN A 186 -4.04 -14.56 -5.32
C GLN A 186 -2.86 -14.37 -4.38
N TRP A 187 -2.22 -15.48 -4.01
CA TRP A 187 -0.88 -15.45 -3.44
C TRP A 187 0.00 -14.70 -4.43
N ASN A 188 0.26 -13.42 -4.16
CA ASN A 188 1.19 -12.61 -4.95
C ASN A 188 2.58 -13.26 -4.82
N VAL A 189 2.95 -14.08 -5.80
CA VAL A 189 4.28 -14.73 -5.90
C VAL A 189 5.40 -13.69 -5.81
N MET A 190 5.09 -12.45 -6.20
CA MET A 190 5.97 -11.28 -6.10
C MET A 190 6.28 -10.88 -4.64
N ASN A 191 5.34 -11.04 -3.70
CA ASN A 191 5.59 -10.81 -2.27
C ASN A 191 6.37 -11.97 -1.64
N SER A 192 6.21 -13.22 -2.09
CA SER A 192 7.04 -14.33 -1.60
C SER A 192 8.47 -14.28 -2.13
N LEU A 193 8.70 -13.83 -3.37
CA LEU A 193 10.06 -13.61 -3.87
C LEU A 193 10.77 -12.49 -3.10
N GLY A 194 10.06 -11.39 -2.82
CA GLY A 194 10.61 -10.30 -2.00
C GLY A 194 10.97 -10.76 -0.59
N VAL A 195 10.11 -11.56 0.06
CA VAL A 195 10.38 -12.11 1.40
C VAL A 195 11.53 -13.12 1.35
N ALA A 196 11.56 -14.04 0.38
CA ALA A 196 12.64 -15.00 0.22
C ALA A 196 13.99 -14.32 -0.07
N ALA A 197 14.01 -13.32 -0.96
CA ALA A 197 15.20 -12.53 -1.23
C ALA A 197 15.68 -11.74 0.01
N SER A 198 14.75 -11.24 0.84
CA SER A 198 15.10 -10.57 2.10
C SER A 198 15.71 -11.53 3.12
N VAL A 199 15.18 -12.75 3.24
CA VAL A 199 15.72 -13.78 4.13
C VAL A 199 17.09 -14.25 3.64
N ILE A 200 17.25 -14.48 2.34
CA ILE A 200 18.54 -14.84 1.73
C ILE A 200 19.56 -13.72 1.92
N GLY A 201 19.16 -12.45 1.69
CA GLY A 201 20.01 -11.29 1.89
C GLY A 201 20.45 -11.12 3.35
N LEU A 202 19.53 -11.31 4.31
CA LEU A 202 19.84 -11.28 5.73
C LEU A 202 20.78 -12.42 6.14
N PHE A 203 20.56 -13.63 5.60
CA PHE A 203 21.44 -14.78 5.83
C PHE A 203 22.84 -14.56 5.24
N MET A 204 22.94 -13.96 4.05
CA MET A 204 24.21 -13.56 3.43
C MET A 204 24.93 -12.49 4.25
N LEU A 205 24.21 -11.50 4.77
CA LEU A 205 24.76 -10.41 5.59
C LEU A 205 25.33 -10.96 6.91
N ILE A 206 24.58 -11.85 7.58
CA ILE A 206 25.03 -12.53 8.80
C ILE A 206 26.29 -13.36 8.48
N ASN A 207 26.28 -14.15 7.41
CA ASN A 207 27.47 -14.91 6.99
C ASN A 207 28.67 -14.00 6.68
N PHE A 208 28.47 -12.89 5.98
CA PHE A 208 29.54 -11.93 5.67
C PHE A 208 30.13 -11.28 6.92
N MET A 209 29.28 -10.96 7.91
CA MET A 209 29.72 -10.41 9.19
C MET A 209 30.51 -11.44 10.01
N PHE A 210 30.10 -12.70 10.01
CA PHE A 210 30.83 -13.79 10.68
C PHE A 210 32.13 -14.17 9.93
N LEU A 211 32.17 -14.10 8.59
CA LEU A 211 33.39 -14.38 7.81
C LEU A 211 34.48 -13.30 8.00
N ARG A 212 34.10 -12.05 8.32
CA ARG A 212 35.06 -10.96 8.53
C ARG A 212 35.78 -10.98 9.88
N ILE A 213 35.44 -11.88 10.80
CA ILE A 213 36.13 -12.03 12.09
C ILE A 213 37.45 -12.82 11.94
N GLY A 214 37.76 -13.37 10.76
CA GLY A 214 38.90 -14.28 10.54
C GLY A 214 39.95 -13.84 9.53
N TYR A 215 40.20 -12.54 9.32
CA TYR A 215 41.42 -12.12 8.60
C TYR A 215 42.53 -11.82 9.61
N ALA A 216 43.31 -12.85 9.93
CA ALA A 216 44.56 -12.71 10.66
C ALA A 216 45.57 -11.95 9.79
N ASP A 217 46.15 -10.92 10.38
CA ASP A 217 47.20 -10.09 9.80
C ASP A 217 48.42 -10.96 9.43
N LYS A 218 48.96 -10.79 8.22
CA LYS A 218 50.14 -11.53 7.73
C LYS A 218 51.43 -10.73 7.95
N ASP A 219 51.53 -10.03 9.07
CA ASP A 219 52.82 -9.47 9.47
C ASP A 219 53.64 -10.58 10.14
N GLU A 220 54.54 -11.19 9.36
CA GLU A 220 55.60 -12.04 9.89
C GLU A 220 56.50 -11.15 10.77
N THR A 221 56.28 -11.21 12.09
CA THR A 221 57.16 -10.55 13.05
C THR A 221 58.55 -11.19 12.94
N PRO A 222 59.61 -10.41 12.62
CA PRO A 222 60.97 -10.95 12.59
C PRO A 222 61.30 -11.54 13.96
N SER A 223 62.00 -12.69 13.96
CA SER A 223 62.42 -13.38 15.17
C SER A 223 63.92 -13.58 15.23
N ILE A 224 64.53 -13.40 16.40
CA ILE A 224 65.96 -13.58 16.63
C ILE A 224 66.20 -14.51 17.83
N ALA A 225 67.26 -15.30 17.76
CA ALA A 225 67.79 -16.06 18.90
C ALA A 225 69.15 -15.48 19.27
N ILE A 226 69.37 -15.25 20.56
CA ILE A 226 70.64 -14.75 21.11
C ILE A 226 71.29 -15.92 21.84
N LEU A 227 72.38 -16.46 21.30
CA LEU A 227 73.06 -17.60 21.90
C LEU A 227 73.78 -17.16 23.19
N PRO A 228 73.85 -18.02 24.23
CA PRO A 228 74.57 -17.72 25.45
C PRO A 228 76.04 -17.43 25.15
N PHE A 229 76.60 -16.42 25.81
CA PHE A 229 78.01 -16.11 25.66
C PHE A 229 78.91 -17.19 26.27
N GLU A 230 79.97 -17.54 25.56
CA GLU A 230 81.01 -18.43 26.08
C GLU A 230 81.90 -17.70 27.08
N ASN A 231 82.08 -18.28 28.25
CA ASN A 231 83.06 -17.78 29.22
C ASN A 231 84.48 -18.13 28.77
N LYS A 232 85.30 -17.11 28.47
CA LYS A 232 86.73 -17.25 28.15
C LYS A 232 87.66 -16.94 29.35
N GLY A 233 87.09 -16.66 30.51
CA GLY A 233 87.79 -16.32 31.75
C GLY A 233 87.95 -17.50 32.70
N ALA A 234 87.97 -17.23 34.01
CA ALA A 234 88.01 -18.28 35.03
C ALA A 234 86.65 -19.01 35.11
N GLU A 235 86.68 -20.30 35.42
CA GLU A 235 85.47 -21.13 35.54
C GLU A 235 84.49 -20.58 36.60
N ALA A 236 85.03 -19.97 37.67
CA ALA A 236 84.22 -19.33 38.72
C ALA A 236 83.34 -18.17 38.21
N ASP A 237 83.65 -17.60 37.04
CA ASP A 237 82.95 -16.45 36.46
C ASP A 237 81.86 -16.84 35.45
N GLU A 238 81.58 -18.14 35.27
CA GLU A 238 80.59 -18.63 34.29
C GLU A 238 79.18 -18.04 34.52
N PHE A 239 78.82 -17.82 35.79
CA PHE A 239 77.56 -17.17 36.15
C PHE A 239 77.40 -15.76 35.52
N TYR A 240 78.49 -15.02 35.32
CA TYR A 240 78.42 -13.71 34.68
C TYR A 240 78.07 -13.81 33.19
N ALA A 241 78.65 -14.78 32.47
CA ALA A 241 78.32 -15.02 31.07
C ALA A 241 76.84 -15.41 30.90
N TYR A 242 76.34 -16.26 31.80
CA TYR A 242 74.93 -16.63 31.85
C TYR A 242 74.02 -15.44 32.16
N GLY A 243 74.34 -14.66 33.21
CA GLY A 243 73.56 -13.49 33.63
C GLY A 243 73.46 -12.43 32.53
N ILE A 244 74.59 -12.06 31.91
CA ILE A 244 74.62 -11.08 30.83
C ILE A 244 73.80 -11.56 29.61
N SER A 245 73.87 -12.85 29.28
CA SER A 245 73.10 -13.42 28.17
C SER A 245 71.60 -13.36 28.44
N SER A 246 71.19 -13.69 29.67
CA SER A 246 69.79 -13.62 30.10
C SER A 246 69.25 -12.18 30.08
N ASP A 247 70.04 -11.23 30.59
CA ASP A 247 69.64 -9.81 30.63
C ASP A 247 69.51 -9.25 29.21
N LEU A 248 70.45 -9.57 28.31
CA LEU A 248 70.39 -9.14 26.92
C LEU A 248 69.14 -9.69 26.20
N ILE A 249 68.77 -10.95 26.44
CA ILE A 249 67.52 -11.52 25.90
C ILE A 249 66.30 -10.76 26.43
N ALA A 250 66.26 -10.44 27.72
CA ALA A 250 65.17 -9.70 28.33
C ALA A 250 65.06 -8.28 27.77
N ASP A 251 66.18 -7.57 27.65
CA ASP A 251 66.23 -6.20 27.13
C ASP A 251 65.74 -6.14 25.68
N VAL A 252 66.21 -7.04 24.81
CA VAL A 252 65.76 -7.09 23.41
C VAL A 252 64.29 -7.51 23.30
N THR A 253 63.82 -8.40 24.18
CA THR A 253 62.39 -8.77 24.24
C THR A 253 61.51 -7.57 24.63
N SER A 254 61.98 -6.75 25.58
CA SER A 254 61.23 -5.61 26.10
C SER A 254 61.04 -4.48 25.07
N ALA A 255 61.90 -4.41 24.06
CA ALA A 255 61.78 -3.44 22.96
C ALA A 255 60.51 -3.66 22.11
N GLY A 256 59.92 -4.86 22.14
CA GLY A 256 58.58 -5.15 21.59
C GLY A 256 58.47 -5.14 20.05
N LEU A 257 59.58 -4.97 19.34
CA LEU A 257 59.61 -4.88 17.87
C LEU A 257 59.95 -6.22 17.19
N ILE A 258 60.52 -7.17 17.91
CA ILE A 258 61.06 -8.44 17.40
C ILE A 258 60.73 -9.54 18.40
N ARG A 259 60.40 -10.75 17.92
CA ARG A 259 60.20 -11.91 18.80
C ARG A 259 61.56 -12.53 19.15
N VAL A 260 61.90 -12.57 20.44
CA VAL A 260 63.16 -13.17 20.91
C VAL A 260 62.88 -14.55 21.52
N ALA A 261 63.67 -15.55 21.15
CA ALA A 261 63.58 -16.87 21.79
C ALA A 261 64.07 -16.82 23.25
N GLY A 262 63.36 -17.48 24.16
CA GLY A 262 63.76 -17.53 25.56
C GLY A 262 65.00 -18.41 25.77
N LEU A 263 65.81 -18.06 26.78
CA LEU A 263 67.06 -18.76 27.09
C LEU A 263 66.88 -20.28 27.26
N LYS A 264 65.82 -20.71 27.95
CA LYS A 264 65.48 -22.13 28.14
C LYS A 264 65.18 -22.90 26.85
N ASP A 265 64.70 -22.21 25.82
CA ASP A 265 64.41 -22.85 24.54
C ASP A 265 65.67 -22.90 23.68
N ILE A 266 66.54 -21.90 23.82
CA ILE A 266 67.86 -21.85 23.18
C ILE A 266 68.78 -22.96 23.75
N GLU A 267 68.79 -23.18 25.06
CA GLU A 267 69.58 -24.24 25.74
C GLU A 267 69.23 -25.67 25.30
N LYS A 268 68.03 -25.91 24.78
CA LYS A 268 67.62 -27.23 24.27
C LYS A 268 68.18 -27.51 22.88
N LEU A 269 68.75 -26.50 22.21
CA LEU A 269 69.30 -26.64 20.88
C LEU A 269 70.74 -27.17 20.98
N ASP A 270 71.05 -28.16 20.14
CA ASP A 270 72.39 -28.69 20.00
C ASP A 270 73.24 -27.75 19.13
N TYR A 271 74.03 -26.89 19.76
CA TYR A 271 74.88 -25.91 19.08
C TYR A 271 75.98 -26.55 18.21
N SER A 272 76.27 -27.83 18.42
CA SER A 272 77.37 -28.56 17.75
C SER A 272 77.19 -28.68 16.23
N ASN A 273 75.96 -28.54 15.73
CA ASN A 273 75.61 -28.68 14.32
C ASN A 273 75.35 -27.34 13.60
N MET A 274 75.48 -26.20 14.31
CA MET A 274 75.33 -24.87 13.72
C MET A 274 76.70 -24.37 13.27
N GLY A 275 77.17 -24.87 12.12
CA GLY A 275 78.42 -24.41 11.52
C GLY A 275 78.36 -22.91 11.18
N TYR A 276 79.43 -22.18 11.51
CA TYR A 276 79.67 -20.84 11.01
C TYR A 276 80.30 -20.95 9.62
N ASP A 277 79.58 -20.57 8.56
CA ASP A 277 80.16 -20.22 7.26
C ASP A 277 80.68 -18.77 7.29
#